data_AF-A0A940ZZQ4-F1
#
_entry.id   AF-A0A940ZZQ4-F1
#
_cell.length_a   1.000
_cell.length_b   1.000
_cell.length_c   1.000
_cell.angle_alpha   90.00
_cell.angle_beta   90.00
_cell.angle_gamma   90.00
#
_symmetry.space_group_name_H-M   'P 1'
#
loop_
_entity.id
_entity.type
_entity.pdbx_description
1 polymer ?
#
loop_
_entity_poly.entity_id
_entity_poly.type
_entity_poly.pdbx_seq_one_letter_code
_entity_poly.pdbx_strand_id
1 'polypeptide(L)' 'MNLFKQYAPKDGYTPLVKPGKDGIEFLEEGILRLPSGGTYRSSSEGCETAIVLLGGLANISVGGVEFLSIGGRA' A
#
# COMPACT_ATOMS: atom_id res chain seq x y z
N MET A 1 24.20 -9.90 0.61
CA MET A 1 23.09 -8.93 0.69
C MET A 1 21.92 -9.63 1.36
N ASN A 2 21.33 -9.07 2.41
CA ASN A 2 20.16 -9.66 3.07
C ASN A 2 18.90 -8.91 2.61
N LEU A 3 18.12 -9.55 1.73
CA LEU A 3 16.87 -9.00 1.19
C LEU A 3 15.66 -9.32 2.08
N PHE A 4 15.84 -10.11 3.14
CA PHE A 4 14.74 -10.49 4.01
C PHE A 4 14.21 -9.26 4.77
N LYS A 5 12.94 -8.92 4.54
CA LYS A 5 12.22 -7.89 5.28
C LYS A 5 11.24 -8.57 6.24
N GLN A 6 11.37 -8.26 7.53
CA GLN A 6 10.39 -8.68 8.52
C GLN A 6 9.26 -7.65 8.61
N TYR A 7 8.02 -8.10 8.42
CA TYR A 7 6.84 -7.29 8.63
C TYR A 7 6.16 -7.70 9.94
N ALA A 8 5.89 -6.72 10.79
CA ALA A 8 5.03 -6.87 11.96
C ALA A 8 3.78 -6.02 11.73
N PRO A 9 2.56 -6.61 11.77
CA PRO A 9 1.34 -5.86 11.51
C PRO A 9 1.15 -4.67 12.45
N LYS A 10 1.05 -3.47 11.88
CA LYS A 10 0.80 -2.22 12.60
C LYS A 10 -0.13 -1.34 11.77
N ASP A 11 -1.03 -0.63 12.44
CA ASP A 11 -1.94 0.33 11.79
C ASP A 11 -1.15 1.46 11.11
N GLY A 12 -1.65 1.89 9.96
CA GLY A 12 -0.99 2.82 9.06
C GLY A 12 -0.12 2.14 8.01
N TYR A 13 0.64 2.96 7.26
CA TYR A 13 1.54 2.50 6.21
C TYR A 13 2.90 2.10 6.80
N THR A 14 3.34 0.89 6.48
CA THR A 14 4.65 0.36 6.83
C THR A 14 5.49 0.18 5.57
N PRO A 15 6.51 1.02 5.32
CA PRO A 15 7.38 0.87 4.16
C PRO A 15 8.30 -0.35 4.33
N LEU A 16 8.45 -1.15 3.28
CA LEU A 16 9.27 -2.36 3.24
C LEU A 16 10.48 -2.22 2.31
N VAL A 17 10.24 -1.62 1.14
CA VAL A 17 11.24 -1.36 0.10
C VAL A 17 11.19 0.11 -0.29
N LYS A 18 12.35 0.71 -0.53
CA LYS A 18 12.48 2.07 -1.03
C LYS A 18 13.43 2.10 -2.22
N PRO A 19 13.17 2.95 -3.23
CA PRO A 19 14.09 3.19 -4.33
C PRO A 19 15.51 3.53 -3.85
N GLY A 20 16.52 2.96 -4.53
CA GLY A 20 17.94 3.14 -4.22
C GLY A 20 18.42 2.45 -2.94
N LYS A 21 17.62 1.53 -2.38
CA LYS A 21 18.00 0.71 -1.22
C LYS A 21 18.06 -0.76 -1.62
N ASP A 22 18.98 -1.49 -0.99
CA ASP A 22 19.11 -2.95 -1.13
C ASP A 22 19.25 -3.44 -2.59
N GLY A 23 19.79 -2.59 -3.47
CA GLY A 23 19.97 -2.90 -4.90
C GLY A 23 18.69 -2.80 -5.74
N ILE A 24 17.63 -2.18 -5.20
CA ILE A 24 16.35 -1.98 -5.88
C ILE A 24 16.18 -0.49 -6.18
N GLU A 25 16.25 -0.12 -7.46
CA GLU A 25 16.34 1.29 -7.87
C GLU A 25 14.99 1.99 -8.08
N PHE A 26 13.93 1.26 -8.44
CA PHE A 26 12.69 1.88 -8.96
C PHE A 26 11.42 1.50 -8.19
N LEU A 27 11.51 0.59 -7.23
CA LEU A 27 10.34 0.09 -6.50
C LEU A 27 10.27 0.73 -5.12
N GLU A 28 9.13 1.35 -4.83
CA GLU A 28 8.64 1.51 -3.47
C GLU A 28 7.58 0.45 -3.19
N GLU A 29 7.66 -0.19 -2.04
CA GLU A 29 6.66 -1.15 -1.59
C GLU A 29 6.44 -0.99 -0.08
N GLY A 30 5.19 -1.09 0.35
CA GLY A 30 4.82 -1.14 1.74
C GLY A 30 3.45 -1.77 1.96
N ILE A 31 3.14 -2.04 3.22
CA ILE A 31 1.85 -2.59 3.63
C ILE A 31 1.08 -1.52 4.40
N LEU A 32 -0.14 -1.23 3.93
CA LEU A 32 -1.10 -0.39 4.63
C LEU A 32 -2.08 -1.27 5.40
N ARG A 33 -2.14 -1.10 6.72
CA ARG A 33 -3.19 -1.68 7.56
C ARG A 33 -4.11 -0.57 8.06
N LEU A 34 -5.41 -0.74 7.86
CA LEU A 34 -6.42 0.17 8.38
C LEU A 34 -7.41 -0.59 9.27
N PRO A 35 -7.75 -0.07 10.46
CA PRO A 35 -8.91 -0.55 11.19
C PRO A 35 -10.20 -0.17 10.44
N SER A 36 -11.32 -0.79 10.81
CA SER A 36 -12.63 -0.43 10.23
C SER A 36 -12.92 1.05 10.42
N GLY A 37 -13.32 1.74 9.34
CA GLY A 37 -13.54 3.19 9.32
C GLY A 37 -12.25 4.03 9.26
N GLY A 38 -11.07 3.41 9.31
CA GLY A 38 -9.79 4.09 9.15
C GLY A 38 -9.62 4.65 7.74
N THR A 39 -8.93 5.79 7.63
CA THR A 39 -8.64 6.44 6.35
C THR A 39 -7.14 6.65 6.21
N TYR A 40 -6.62 6.48 5.00
CA TYR A 40 -5.25 6.82 4.63
C TYR A 40 -5.27 7.67 3.36
N ARG A 41 -4.45 8.71 3.33
CA ARG A 41 -4.29 9.58 2.17
C ARG A 41 -2.81 9.71 1.85
N SER A 42 -2.47 9.51 0.58
CA SER A 42 -1.14 9.75 0.05
C SER A 42 -1.26 10.34 -1.35
N SER A 43 -0.12 10.72 -1.93
CA SER A 43 0.00 11.08 -3.34
C SER A 43 0.88 10.06 -4.05
N SER A 44 0.74 9.92 -5.36
CA SER A 44 1.59 9.03 -6.14
C SER A 44 2.96 9.64 -6.48
N GLU A 45 3.18 10.92 -6.16
CA GLU A 45 4.44 11.65 -6.39
C GLU A 45 5.02 11.54 -7.81
N GLY A 46 4.15 11.36 -8.81
CA GLY A 46 4.56 11.19 -10.22
C GLY A 46 4.95 9.76 -10.59
N CYS A 47 4.81 8.80 -9.68
CA CYS A 47 4.99 7.38 -9.93
C CYS A 47 3.66 6.70 -10.31
N GLU A 48 3.74 5.66 -11.12
CA GLU A 48 2.63 4.72 -11.25
C GLU A 48 2.43 3.99 -9.92
N THR A 49 1.20 3.82 -9.48
CA THR A 49 0.87 3.23 -8.17
C THR A 49 -0.17 2.13 -8.34
N ALA A 50 0.11 0.96 -7.76
CA ALA A 50 -0.83 -0.14 -7.66
C ALA A 50 -1.26 -0.33 -6.21
N ILE A 51 -2.57 -0.47 -5.98
CA ILE A 51 -3.12 -0.84 -4.67
C ILE A 51 -3.62 -2.27 -4.78
N VAL A 52 -3.04 -3.16 -3.98
CA VAL A 52 -3.44 -4.58 -3.90
C VAL A 52 -4.19 -4.81 -2.59
N LEU A 53 -5.48 -5.15 -2.68
CA LEU A 53 -6.29 -5.47 -1.52
C LEU A 53 -6.03 -6.92 -1.08
N LEU A 54 -5.19 -7.09 -0.05
CA LEU A 54 -4.84 -8.41 0.49
C LEU A 54 -6.00 -9.05 1.30
N GLY A 55 -6.91 -8.24 1.83
CA GLY A 55 -8.08 -8.67 2.58
C GLY A 55 -8.96 -7.50 3.00
N GLY A 56 -10.21 -7.80 3.36
CA GLY A 56 -11.22 -6.80 3.70
C GLY A 56 -11.88 -6.16 2.48
N LEU A 57 -12.61 -5.08 2.74
CA LEU A 57 -13.26 -4.23 1.75
C LEU A 57 -12.78 -2.79 1.93
N ALA A 58 -12.65 -2.06 0.84
CA ALA A 58 -12.22 -0.67 0.87
C ALA A 58 -13.01 0.18 -0.13
N ASN A 59 -13.15 1.46 0.21
CA ASN A 59 -13.47 2.50 -0.75
C ASN A 59 -12.16 3.18 -1.15
N ILE A 60 -11.93 3.39 -2.44
CA ILE A 60 -10.72 4.04 -2.97
C ILE A 60 -11.15 5.22 -3.84
N SER A 61 -10.62 6.41 -3.54
CA SER A 61 -10.81 7.61 -4.35
C SER A 61 -9.47 8.08 -4.92
N VAL A 62 -9.36 8.22 -6.24
CA VAL A 62 -8.14 8.62 -6.95
C VAL A 62 -8.48 9.52 -8.15
N GLY A 63 -7.85 10.69 -8.25
CA GLY A 63 -8.02 11.58 -9.41
C GLY A 63 -9.47 11.99 -9.70
N GLY A 64 -10.37 11.96 -8.71
CA GLY A 64 -11.80 12.23 -8.87
C GLY A 64 -12.65 11.00 -9.24
N VAL A 65 -12.05 9.83 -9.42
CA VAL A 65 -12.75 8.55 -9.61
C VAL A 65 -12.88 7.84 -8.26
N GLU A 66 -14.00 7.17 -8.04
CA GLU A 66 -14.25 6.37 -6.84
C GLU A 66 -14.57 4.91 -7.16
N PHE A 67 -14.01 4.02 -6.36
CA PHE A 67 -14.30 2.59 -6.34
C PHE A 67 -14.86 2.25 -4.97
N LEU A 68 -16.12 1.80 -4.91
CA LEU A 68 -16.81 1.55 -3.65
C LEU A 68 -16.87 0.06 -3.34
N SER A 69 -16.64 -0.28 -2.08
CA SER A 69 -16.73 -1.64 -1.53
C SER A 69 -15.98 -2.69 -2.34
N ILE A 70 -14.81 -2.34 -2.88
CA ILE A 70 -13.96 -3.27 -3.64
C ILE A 70 -13.12 -4.13 -2.69
N GLY A 71 -12.76 -5.33 -3.15
CA GLY A 71 -12.11 -6.36 -2.34
C GLY A 71 -13.02 -7.57 -2.18
N GLY A 72 -12.92 -8.25 -1.04
CA GLY A 72 -13.63 -9.52 -0.81
C GLY A 72 -12.97 -10.64 -1.59
N ARG A 73 -12.07 -11.39 -0.95
CA ARG A 73 -11.53 -12.62 -1.55
C ARG A 73 -12.70 -13.56 -1.81
N ALA A 74 -12.78 -14.11 -3.03
CA ALA A 74 -13.74 -15.16 -3.38
C ALA A 74 -13.49 -16.44 -2.59
#